data_AF-A0A173SQ25-F1
#
_entry.id   AF-A0A173SQ25-F1
#
_cell.length_a   1.000
_cell.length_b   1.000
_cell.length_c   1.000
_cell.angle_alpha   90.00
_cell.angle_beta   90.00
_cell.angle_gamma   90.00
#
_symmetry.space_group_name_H-M   'P 1'
#
loop_
_entity.id
_entity.type
_entity.pdbx_description
1 polymer ?
#
loop_
_entity_poly.entity_id
_entity_poly.type
_entity_poly.pdbx_seq_one_letter_code
_entity_poly.pdbx_strand_id
1 'polypeptide(L)'
;MKYKRLAAAVLAAALWLTGCGGAAAPAAPAGSGAASQSAADTAVQTAQKDRITEQFTLEKTIQLYEWGSAQKLTIHVPQLVCDSPDAAYLNDELAAMYAADFRQYEDSPEIEPQQDEWSPEIYINWDAYWYGDCVSLVVFRYDGGTDPGYSRGWCFDFATGKQVSVAEMLQRMGLDPDAVQQQMLREAMQTFDRHMAQGGYYEGLRSGGNLASMRMNTLENNQLDDLCLLLPEQNRLVLRGGCSSPAGSGWRQLDVEIPLQAADPQPQTVLTDTYGSASVQLEGTQGTITLRRTPETAAWDTDYGIRLEQDHTYPILGIYNEYIDLCIGELGASFHPVVYLLTRDGVVEYVDVLHCLMFGSALVCQDPIYIANQGVALERSGREVNLRREDGSVLELAPLTAEWNAQELPYEVTGAFNDMGDDQFDWMDVESNGSVQMGVQDNNVFYQGYADYLGVVPEGMVLGVWTNETVDGMPGITFVAAMKYDLYNETLTLTMINGQNPFAEGKTQLQLTRCPDN
;
A
#
# COMPACT_ATOMS: atom_id res chain seq x y z
N MET A 1 52.83 28.03 -17.74
CA MET A 1 53.47 29.37 -17.62
C MET A 1 52.46 30.29 -16.94
N LYS A 2 52.74 30.90 -15.77
CA LYS A 2 53.49 32.16 -15.57
C LYS A 2 52.83 33.31 -16.36
N TYR A 3 52.30 34.41 -15.79
CA TYR A 3 52.28 35.03 -14.44
C TYR A 3 50.98 35.88 -14.32
N LYS A 4 50.52 36.47 -13.21
CA LYS A 4 51.23 37.20 -12.12
C LYS A 4 50.32 37.39 -10.88
N ARG A 5 50.88 37.24 -9.68
CA ARG A 5 50.30 37.65 -8.37
C ARG A 5 50.76 39.07 -7.98
N LEU A 6 50.17 39.62 -6.90
CA LEU A 6 50.63 40.67 -5.93
C LEU A 6 49.53 41.75 -5.75
N ALA A 7 49.23 42.38 -4.61
CA ALA A 7 49.43 42.18 -3.14
C ALA A 7 48.55 43.26 -2.40
N ALA A 8 48.29 43.35 -1.09
CA ALA A 8 48.61 42.60 0.16
C ALA A 8 47.42 42.79 1.17
N ALA A 9 47.22 42.04 2.26
CA ALA A 9 47.81 42.14 3.63
C ALA A 9 47.73 43.53 4.32
N VAL A 10 47.49 43.72 5.64
CA VAL A 10 47.08 42.88 6.82
C VAL A 10 46.72 43.86 7.97
N LEU A 11 45.92 43.44 8.98
CA LEU A 11 45.90 43.79 10.44
C LEU A 11 44.44 43.66 10.95
N ALA A 12 44.04 42.87 11.98
CA ALA A 12 44.59 42.54 13.30
C ALA A 12 44.66 43.76 14.26
N ALA A 13 44.33 43.72 15.55
CA ALA A 13 43.57 42.80 16.40
C ALA A 13 43.34 43.51 17.78
N ALA A 14 42.37 43.05 18.59
CA ALA A 14 42.33 43.04 20.08
C ALA A 14 40.84 43.06 20.57
N LEU A 15 40.29 42.21 21.46
CA LEU A 15 40.72 41.45 22.65
C LEU A 15 40.81 42.24 23.98
N TRP A 16 40.10 41.70 25.00
CA TRP A 16 40.33 41.77 26.47
C TRP A 16 39.70 42.94 27.27
N LEU A 17 39.22 42.78 28.53
CA LEU A 17 38.77 41.60 29.33
C LEU A 17 38.10 42.06 30.67
N THR A 18 37.81 41.08 31.56
CA THR A 18 37.58 41.13 33.03
C THR A 18 36.15 41.32 33.55
N GLY A 19 35.70 40.64 34.62
CA GLY A 19 36.30 39.58 35.47
C GLY A 19 35.18 38.74 36.15
N CYS A 20 35.31 37.48 36.57
CA CYS A 20 36.29 36.75 37.41
C CYS A 20 35.92 36.67 38.92
N GLY A 21 35.74 35.43 39.42
CA GLY A 21 35.57 35.05 40.84
C GLY A 21 34.31 34.20 41.08
N GLY A 22 34.34 33.04 41.75
CA GLY A 22 35.44 32.28 42.38
C GLY A 22 35.07 30.79 42.58
N ALA A 23 36.00 29.98 43.09
CA ALA A 23 35.93 28.52 43.02
C ALA A 23 35.25 27.81 44.20
N ALA A 24 34.63 26.65 43.93
CA ALA A 24 34.49 25.52 44.85
C ALA A 24 34.36 24.21 44.04
N ALA A 25 35.07 23.16 44.43
CA ALA A 25 34.93 21.82 43.84
C ALA A 25 33.88 21.00 44.60
N PRO A 26 33.23 20.03 43.93
CA PRO A 26 33.31 18.68 44.47
C PRO A 26 33.47 17.56 43.40
N ALA A 27 34.07 16.46 43.86
CA ALA A 27 33.97 15.06 43.40
C ALA A 27 33.69 14.74 41.91
N ALA A 28 34.66 14.08 41.28
CA ALA A 28 34.43 13.33 40.05
C ALA A 28 33.53 12.10 40.31
N PRO A 29 32.50 11.84 39.47
CA PRO A 29 31.86 10.53 39.41
C PRO A 29 32.83 9.50 38.83
N ALA A 30 32.86 8.30 39.40
CA ALA A 30 33.67 7.21 38.87
C ALA A 30 33.13 6.76 37.49
N GLY A 31 33.99 6.73 36.48
CA GLY A 31 33.68 6.09 35.21
C GLY A 31 33.98 4.60 35.26
N SER A 32 32.97 3.76 35.04
CA SER A 32 33.09 2.42 34.45
C SER A 32 31.70 1.79 34.27
N GLY A 33 31.08 2.02 33.10
CA GLY A 33 29.79 1.40 32.73
C GLY A 33 29.66 1.06 31.24
N ALA A 34 30.64 1.44 30.41
CA ALA A 34 30.71 1.12 28.99
C ALA A 34 31.61 -0.11 28.77
N ALA A 35 31.19 -1.27 29.29
CA ALA A 35 31.91 -2.55 29.14
C ALA A 35 30.99 -3.77 29.35
N SER A 36 29.79 -3.74 28.74
CA SER A 36 28.89 -4.91 28.62
C SER A 36 28.06 -4.85 27.33
N GLN A 37 28.70 -4.61 26.17
CA GLN A 37 28.41 -5.53 25.07
C GLN A 37 29.10 -6.82 25.49
N SER A 38 28.31 -7.83 25.86
CA SER A 38 28.88 -8.98 26.55
C SER A 38 29.67 -9.84 25.57
N ALA A 39 30.68 -10.55 26.07
CA ALA A 39 31.37 -11.56 25.26
C ALA A 39 30.41 -12.67 24.78
N ALA A 40 29.24 -12.81 25.42
CA ALA A 40 28.17 -13.68 24.94
C ALA A 40 27.45 -13.08 23.73
N ASP A 41 27.15 -11.78 23.69
CA ASP A 41 26.55 -11.12 22.52
C ASP A 41 27.48 -11.21 21.31
N THR A 42 28.79 -10.96 21.51
CA THR A 42 29.80 -11.14 20.44
C THR A 42 29.92 -12.61 20.00
N ALA A 43 29.84 -13.57 20.92
CA ALA A 43 29.88 -14.99 20.57
C ALA A 43 28.61 -15.46 19.86
N VAL A 44 27.43 -14.95 20.24
CA VAL A 44 26.15 -15.21 19.58
C VAL A 44 26.16 -14.61 18.17
N GLN A 45 26.57 -13.36 18.00
CA GLN A 45 26.74 -12.73 16.68
C GLN A 45 27.75 -13.47 15.79
N THR A 46 28.85 -13.96 16.36
CA THR A 46 29.83 -14.78 15.62
C THR A 46 29.22 -16.12 15.20
N ALA A 47 28.55 -16.82 16.11
CA ALA A 47 27.89 -18.10 15.83
C ALA A 47 26.67 -17.98 14.91
N GLN A 48 26.01 -16.81 14.87
CA GLN A 48 24.97 -16.47 13.89
C GLN A 48 25.58 -16.19 12.52
N LYS A 49 26.71 -15.47 12.46
CA LYS A 49 27.43 -15.20 11.21
C LYS A 49 27.92 -16.47 10.52
N ASP A 50 28.38 -17.46 11.29
CA ASP A 50 28.81 -18.75 10.74
C ASP A 50 27.64 -19.64 10.21
N ARG A 51 26.38 -19.23 10.42
CA ARG A 51 25.19 -19.95 9.91
C ARG A 51 24.77 -19.54 8.49
N ILE A 52 25.35 -18.47 7.93
CA ILE A 52 25.05 -18.02 6.56
C ILE A 52 26.36 -17.74 5.83
N THR A 53 26.54 -18.39 4.68
CA THR A 53 27.73 -18.25 3.82
C THR A 53 27.34 -17.70 2.44
N GLU A 54 28.31 -17.43 1.58
CA GLU A 54 28.05 -17.11 0.17
C GLU A 54 27.96 -18.39 -0.66
N GLN A 55 26.89 -18.56 -1.42
CA GLN A 55 26.74 -19.58 -2.46
C GLN A 55 27.52 -19.20 -3.73
N PHE A 56 27.39 -17.93 -4.12
CA PHE A 56 28.06 -17.30 -5.25
C PHE A 56 28.49 -15.89 -4.84
N THR A 57 29.70 -15.47 -5.22
CA THR A 57 30.20 -14.11 -4.96
C THR A 57 31.02 -13.59 -6.13
N LEU A 58 30.75 -12.36 -6.55
CA LEU A 58 31.41 -11.66 -7.65
C LEU A 58 31.45 -10.16 -7.37
N GLU A 59 32.62 -9.67 -6.98
CA GLU A 59 32.95 -8.24 -6.99
C GLU A 59 33.95 -8.00 -8.14
N LYS A 60 33.55 -7.23 -9.17
CA LYS A 60 34.48 -6.76 -10.21
C LYS A 60 33.95 -5.56 -10.98
N THR A 61 34.85 -4.81 -11.61
CA THR A 61 34.48 -3.77 -12.59
C THR A 61 34.65 -4.34 -14.00
N ILE A 62 33.63 -4.22 -14.85
CA ILE A 62 33.65 -4.71 -16.23
C ILE A 62 33.41 -3.59 -17.25
N GLN A 63 33.85 -3.84 -18.48
CA GLN A 63 33.56 -3.02 -19.64
C GLN A 63 32.29 -3.54 -20.32
N LEU A 64 31.12 -2.92 -20.08
CA LEU A 64 29.83 -3.46 -20.54
C LEU A 64 29.67 -3.47 -22.07
N TYR A 65 30.32 -2.52 -22.76
CA TYR A 65 30.34 -2.40 -24.22
C TYR A 65 31.74 -2.04 -24.71
N GLU A 66 32.10 -2.48 -25.93
CA GLU A 66 33.43 -2.25 -26.56
C GLU A 66 33.87 -0.76 -26.58
N TRP A 67 32.93 0.18 -26.48
CA TRP A 67 33.14 1.63 -26.44
C TRP A 67 32.38 2.34 -25.29
N GLY A 68 31.93 1.59 -24.28
CA GLY A 68 31.12 2.09 -23.15
C GLY A 68 31.94 2.67 -21.99
N SER A 69 31.25 2.95 -20.88
CA SER A 69 31.86 3.23 -19.57
C SER A 69 32.06 1.94 -18.77
N ALA A 70 32.96 1.99 -17.79
CA ALA A 70 33.10 0.94 -16.79
C ALA A 70 31.81 0.78 -15.94
N GLN A 71 31.49 -0.45 -15.55
CA GLN A 71 30.34 -0.84 -14.71
C GLN A 71 30.85 -1.66 -13.53
N LYS A 72 30.54 -1.27 -12.29
CA LYS A 72 30.80 -2.07 -11.09
C LYS A 72 29.71 -3.11 -10.92
N LEU A 73 30.12 -4.34 -10.61
CA LEU A 73 29.29 -5.48 -10.25
C LEU A 73 29.58 -5.89 -8.80
N THR A 74 28.55 -6.06 -8.00
CA THR A 74 28.63 -6.61 -6.63
C THR A 74 27.51 -7.63 -6.45
N ILE A 75 27.80 -8.91 -6.71
CA ILE A 75 26.82 -10.02 -6.60
C ILE A 75 27.23 -10.92 -5.45
N HIS A 76 26.37 -11.03 -4.45
CA HIS A 76 26.51 -11.87 -3.26
C HIS A 76 25.19 -12.62 -3.09
N VAL A 77 25.23 -13.95 -3.16
CA VAL A 77 24.05 -14.81 -3.03
C VAL A 77 24.18 -15.63 -1.76
N PRO A 78 23.31 -15.45 -0.75
CA PRO A 78 23.44 -16.12 0.53
C PRO A 78 23.14 -17.62 0.45
N GLN A 79 23.66 -18.37 1.43
CA GLN A 79 23.41 -19.79 1.65
C GLN A 79 23.23 -20.07 3.15
N LEU A 80 22.08 -20.62 3.54
CA LEU A 80 21.82 -21.11 4.89
C LEU A 80 22.61 -22.40 5.17
N VAL A 81 23.39 -22.41 6.25
CA VAL A 81 24.17 -23.57 6.71
C VAL A 81 23.35 -24.38 7.72
N CYS A 82 22.41 -25.18 7.20
CA CYS A 82 21.57 -26.06 8.00
C CYS A 82 21.22 -27.35 7.23
N ASP A 83 21.36 -28.52 7.87
CA ASP A 83 21.04 -29.83 7.29
C ASP A 83 19.52 -30.13 7.31
N SER A 84 18.69 -29.17 6.88
CA SER A 84 17.23 -29.31 6.85
C SER A 84 16.65 -29.22 5.43
N PRO A 85 15.50 -29.87 5.15
CA PRO A 85 14.84 -29.78 3.84
C PRO A 85 14.50 -28.34 3.43
N ASP A 86 13.98 -27.55 4.37
CA ASP A 86 13.59 -26.16 4.14
C ASP A 86 14.80 -25.27 3.83
N ALA A 87 15.93 -25.47 4.51
CA ALA A 87 17.17 -24.74 4.19
C ALA A 87 17.72 -25.12 2.81
N ALA A 88 17.65 -26.40 2.44
CA ALA A 88 18.02 -26.84 1.09
C ALA A 88 17.10 -26.22 0.02
N TYR A 89 15.78 -26.20 0.26
CA TYR A 89 14.81 -25.56 -0.64
C TYR A 89 15.05 -24.06 -0.81
N LEU A 90 15.28 -23.32 0.28
CA LEU A 90 15.61 -21.89 0.25
C LEU A 90 16.92 -21.61 -0.51
N ASN A 91 17.95 -22.43 -0.28
CA ASN A 91 19.22 -22.33 -1.00
C ASN A 91 19.08 -22.64 -2.51
N ASP A 92 18.17 -23.54 -2.88
CA ASP A 92 17.83 -23.84 -4.27
C ASP A 92 16.98 -22.72 -4.91
N GLU A 93 16.07 -22.07 -4.17
CA GLU A 93 15.31 -20.90 -4.63
C GLU A 93 16.24 -19.70 -4.89
N LEU A 94 17.11 -19.38 -3.93
CA LEU A 94 18.12 -18.31 -4.05
C LEU A 94 19.05 -18.55 -5.26
N ALA A 95 19.48 -19.80 -5.47
CA ALA A 95 20.25 -20.18 -6.65
C ALA A 95 19.44 -20.02 -7.95
N ALA A 96 18.18 -20.46 -7.97
CA ALA A 96 17.32 -20.36 -9.13
C ALA A 96 17.03 -18.90 -9.54
N MET A 97 16.90 -18.01 -8.55
CA MET A 97 16.72 -16.57 -8.78
C MET A 97 17.98 -15.86 -9.30
N TYR A 98 19.13 -16.08 -8.66
CA TYR A 98 20.30 -15.19 -8.82
C TYR A 98 21.55 -15.81 -9.46
N ALA A 99 21.61 -17.14 -9.63
CA ALA A 99 22.78 -17.77 -10.27
C ALA A 99 22.91 -17.41 -11.77
N ALA A 100 21.82 -16.99 -12.41
CA ALA A 100 21.86 -16.49 -13.79
C ALA A 100 22.62 -15.16 -13.89
N ASP A 101 22.37 -14.21 -12.98
CA ASP A 101 23.05 -12.92 -12.94
C ASP A 101 24.56 -13.09 -12.68
N PHE A 102 24.95 -14.02 -11.77
CA PHE A 102 26.36 -14.39 -11.59
C PHE A 102 27.00 -14.95 -12.87
N ARG A 103 26.37 -15.97 -13.48
CA ARG A 103 26.91 -16.65 -14.68
C ARG A 103 26.98 -15.76 -15.91
N GLN A 104 26.10 -14.77 -16.04
CA GLN A 104 26.15 -13.78 -17.11
C GLN A 104 27.49 -13.04 -17.13
N TYR A 105 28.05 -12.75 -15.95
CA TYR A 105 29.25 -11.95 -15.80
C TYR A 105 30.50 -12.75 -15.45
N GLU A 106 30.40 -14.01 -15.00
CA GLU A 106 31.52 -14.87 -14.57
C GLU A 106 32.73 -14.78 -15.52
N ASP A 107 32.55 -15.09 -16.81
CA ASP A 107 33.60 -15.06 -17.84
C ASP A 107 34.01 -13.65 -18.33
N SER A 108 33.32 -12.58 -17.90
CA SER A 108 33.64 -11.20 -18.34
C SER A 108 35.00 -10.73 -17.80
N PRO A 109 35.85 -10.10 -18.62
CA PRO A 109 37.14 -9.60 -18.15
C PRO A 109 36.96 -8.44 -17.16
N GLU A 110 37.64 -8.51 -16.03
CA GLU A 110 37.78 -7.40 -15.10
C GLU A 110 38.68 -6.31 -15.70
N ILE A 111 38.33 -5.05 -15.47
CA ILE A 111 39.10 -3.87 -15.87
C ILE A 111 39.38 -2.98 -14.65
N GLU A 112 40.53 -2.31 -14.65
CA GLU A 112 40.72 -1.13 -13.79
C GLU A 112 40.08 0.08 -14.50
N PRO A 113 39.05 0.73 -13.91
CA PRO A 113 38.47 1.95 -14.48
C PRO A 113 39.51 3.08 -14.50
N GLN A 114 39.35 4.06 -15.40
CA GLN A 114 40.30 5.18 -15.44
C GLN A 114 40.23 5.99 -14.15
N GLN A 115 41.35 6.62 -13.79
CA GLN A 115 41.40 7.48 -12.61
C GLN A 115 40.38 8.63 -12.77
N ASP A 116 39.48 8.77 -11.79
CA ASP A 116 38.31 9.66 -11.79
C ASP A 116 37.14 9.26 -12.74
N GLU A 117 37.13 8.06 -13.31
CA GLU A 117 35.97 7.50 -14.02
C GLU A 117 34.89 7.04 -13.02
N TRP A 118 33.70 7.62 -13.09
CA TRP A 118 32.54 7.15 -12.33
C TRP A 118 31.93 5.93 -13.01
N SER A 119 32.08 4.75 -12.39
CA SER A 119 31.34 3.56 -12.76
C SER A 119 29.99 3.55 -12.04
N PRO A 120 28.84 3.48 -12.75
CA PRO A 120 27.61 3.01 -12.12
C PRO A 120 27.83 1.63 -11.49
N GLU A 121 27.00 1.29 -10.51
CA GLU A 121 27.01 0.01 -9.80
C GLU A 121 25.69 -0.71 -10.05
N ILE A 122 25.76 -2.02 -10.28
CA ILE A 122 24.62 -2.93 -10.14
C ILE A 122 24.97 -3.95 -9.07
N TYR A 123 24.02 -4.32 -8.24
CA TYR A 123 24.26 -5.25 -7.15
C TYR A 123 23.11 -6.21 -6.89
N ILE A 124 23.49 -7.40 -6.43
CA ILE A 124 22.65 -8.32 -5.68
C ILE A 124 23.42 -8.52 -4.38
N ASN A 125 22.84 -8.11 -3.25
CA ASN A 125 23.51 -8.18 -1.95
C ASN A 125 22.50 -8.56 -0.87
N TRP A 126 22.93 -8.91 0.33
CA TRP A 126 22.03 -9.41 1.37
C TRP A 126 22.40 -8.95 2.78
N ASP A 127 21.38 -8.83 3.63
CA ASP A 127 21.49 -8.64 5.08
C ASP A 127 20.78 -9.79 5.80
N ALA A 128 21.24 -10.09 7.02
CA ALA A 128 20.64 -11.08 7.91
C ALA A 128 20.24 -10.45 9.25
N TYR A 129 18.94 -10.35 9.49
CA TYR A 129 18.33 -9.72 10.66
C TYR A 129 17.89 -10.79 11.67
N TRP A 130 18.51 -10.82 12.85
CA TRP A 130 18.38 -11.95 13.78
C TRP A 130 17.45 -11.69 14.96
N TYR A 131 16.58 -12.65 15.26
CA TYR A 131 15.76 -12.72 16.47
C TYR A 131 15.92 -14.09 17.15
N GLY A 132 16.85 -14.17 18.09
CA GLY A 132 17.24 -15.44 18.71
C GLY A 132 17.91 -16.38 17.70
N ASP A 133 17.34 -17.58 17.52
CA ASP A 133 17.75 -18.55 16.49
C ASP A 133 17.05 -18.33 15.13
N CYS A 134 16.13 -17.37 15.03
CA CYS A 134 15.46 -17.00 13.79
C CYS A 134 16.26 -15.93 13.04
N VAL A 135 16.27 -16.01 11.71
CA VAL A 135 16.78 -14.95 10.83
C VAL A 135 15.67 -14.50 9.89
N SER A 136 15.60 -13.21 9.59
CA SER A 136 15.06 -12.70 8.33
C SER A 136 16.24 -12.37 7.41
N LEU A 137 16.38 -13.17 6.36
CA LEU A 137 17.39 -13.00 5.32
C LEU A 137 16.75 -12.17 4.21
N VAL A 138 17.32 -11.00 3.91
CA VAL A 138 16.78 -10.09 2.90
C VAL A 138 17.82 -9.86 1.81
N VAL A 139 17.44 -10.14 0.56
CA VAL A 139 18.25 -9.89 -0.63
C VAL A 139 17.76 -8.62 -1.30
N PHE A 140 18.70 -7.72 -1.62
CA PHE A 140 18.51 -6.46 -2.30
C PHE A 140 19.10 -6.55 -3.70
N ARG A 141 18.30 -6.24 -4.73
CA ARG A 141 18.71 -6.14 -6.13
C ARG A 141 18.61 -4.70 -6.60
N TYR A 142 19.60 -4.25 -7.36
CA TYR A 142 19.60 -2.97 -8.06
C TYR A 142 20.30 -3.13 -9.41
N ASP A 143 19.55 -2.97 -10.49
CA ASP A 143 19.99 -3.15 -11.89
C ASP A 143 20.47 -1.83 -12.54
N GLY A 144 20.61 -0.77 -11.75
CA GLY A 144 21.22 0.48 -12.17
C GLY A 144 20.27 1.51 -12.79
N GLY A 145 20.82 2.67 -13.12
CA GLY A 145 20.08 3.74 -13.82
C GLY A 145 18.94 4.33 -12.98
N THR A 146 17.69 4.06 -13.38
CA THR A 146 16.47 4.55 -12.73
C THR A 146 15.64 3.43 -12.09
N ASP A 147 16.22 2.24 -11.92
CA ASP A 147 15.64 1.19 -11.09
C ASP A 147 15.50 1.71 -9.65
N PRO A 148 14.32 1.64 -9.00
CA PRO A 148 14.19 1.94 -7.57
C PRO A 148 14.89 0.90 -6.68
N GLY A 149 15.30 -0.24 -7.24
CA GLY A 149 15.76 -1.41 -6.51
C GLY A 149 14.58 -2.23 -5.98
N TYR A 150 14.87 -3.50 -5.68
CA TYR A 150 13.89 -4.46 -5.16
C TYR A 150 14.48 -5.23 -3.97
N SER A 151 13.64 -5.50 -2.97
CA SER A 151 13.99 -6.30 -1.79
C SER A 151 13.08 -7.52 -1.74
N ARG A 152 13.63 -8.71 -1.44
CA ARG A 152 12.84 -9.90 -1.09
C ARG A 152 13.37 -10.53 0.20
N GLY A 153 12.47 -10.95 1.07
CA GLY A 153 12.77 -11.47 2.39
C GLY A 153 12.36 -12.93 2.55
N TRP A 154 13.13 -13.68 3.33
CA TRP A 154 12.83 -15.05 3.74
C TRP A 154 13.12 -15.19 5.23
N CYS A 155 12.17 -15.71 6.01
CA CYS A 155 12.39 -15.96 7.43
C CYS A 155 12.66 -17.45 7.68
N PHE A 156 13.66 -17.76 8.49
CA PHE A 156 14.11 -19.13 8.78
C PHE A 156 14.50 -19.31 10.24
N ASP A 157 14.12 -20.45 10.82
CA ASP A 157 14.37 -20.83 12.21
C ASP A 157 15.42 -21.95 12.27
N PHE A 158 16.63 -21.61 12.71
CA PHE A 158 17.73 -22.57 12.84
C PHE A 158 17.57 -23.56 14.01
N ALA A 159 16.70 -23.29 14.99
CA ALA A 159 16.46 -24.21 16.09
C ALA A 159 15.49 -25.34 15.68
N THR A 160 14.54 -25.06 14.79
CA THR A 160 13.63 -26.07 14.23
C THR A 160 14.04 -26.59 12.85
N GLY A 161 14.93 -25.89 12.16
CA GLY A 161 15.36 -26.20 10.79
C GLY A 161 14.26 -25.93 9.76
N LYS A 162 13.43 -24.90 9.96
CA LYS A 162 12.24 -24.62 9.15
C LYS A 162 12.21 -23.21 8.59
N GLN A 163 11.62 -23.06 7.41
CA GLN A 163 11.12 -21.75 6.97
C GLN A 163 9.96 -21.34 7.88
N VAL A 164 9.87 -20.03 8.16
CA VAL A 164 8.78 -19.43 8.95
C VAL A 164 8.24 -18.22 8.21
N SER A 165 6.98 -17.87 8.46
CA SER A 165 6.35 -16.70 7.84
C SER A 165 6.71 -15.39 8.58
N VAL A 166 6.41 -14.23 7.97
CA VAL A 166 6.54 -12.92 8.64
C VAL A 166 5.55 -12.84 9.80
N ALA A 167 4.31 -13.31 9.61
CA ALA A 167 3.32 -13.44 10.68
C ALA A 167 3.85 -14.28 11.86
N GLU A 168 4.48 -15.43 11.62
CA GLU A 168 5.09 -16.25 12.67
C GLU A 168 6.24 -15.55 13.39
N MET A 169 7.08 -14.77 12.67
CA MET A 169 8.14 -13.95 13.25
C MET A 169 7.57 -12.86 14.17
N LEU A 170 6.51 -12.17 13.75
CA LEU A 170 5.82 -11.15 14.54
C LEU A 170 5.21 -11.74 15.81
N GLN A 171 4.57 -12.91 15.72
CA GLN A 171 4.05 -13.63 16.90
C GLN A 171 5.16 -14.00 17.89
N ARG A 172 6.35 -14.41 17.41
CA ARG A 172 7.52 -14.70 18.25
C ARG A 172 8.05 -13.45 18.95
N MET A 173 7.87 -12.26 18.35
CA MET A 173 8.17 -10.95 18.95
C MET A 173 7.07 -10.45 19.90
N GLY A 174 5.94 -11.15 20.01
CA GLY A 174 4.81 -10.76 20.85
C GLY A 174 3.85 -9.76 20.21
N LEU A 175 3.92 -9.60 18.88
CA LEU A 175 3.04 -8.72 18.11
C LEU A 175 1.85 -9.49 17.53
N ASP A 176 0.77 -8.75 17.26
CA ASP A 176 -0.41 -9.25 16.56
C ASP A 176 -0.23 -9.03 15.03
N PRO A 177 -0.10 -10.10 14.23
CA PRO A 177 0.07 -10.01 12.77
C PRO A 177 -1.02 -9.19 12.09
N ASP A 178 -2.28 -9.31 12.52
CA ASP A 178 -3.41 -8.64 11.87
C ASP A 178 -3.33 -7.13 12.13
N ALA A 179 -3.01 -6.72 13.36
CA ALA A 179 -2.81 -5.32 13.70
C ALA A 179 -1.61 -4.70 12.94
N VAL A 180 -0.53 -5.46 12.79
CA VAL A 180 0.66 -5.03 12.03
C VAL A 180 0.35 -4.92 10.53
N GLN A 181 -0.39 -5.87 9.96
CA GLN A 181 -0.84 -5.82 8.56
C GLN A 181 -1.72 -4.59 8.31
N GLN A 182 -2.66 -4.31 9.21
CA GLN A 182 -3.51 -3.12 9.13
C GLN A 182 -2.70 -1.82 9.29
N GLN A 183 -1.60 -1.80 10.05
CA GLN A 183 -0.68 -0.66 10.08
C GLN A 183 0.10 -0.50 8.77
N MET A 184 0.65 -1.59 8.22
CA MET A 184 1.43 -1.54 6.98
C MET A 184 0.60 -1.02 5.80
N LEU A 185 -0.59 -1.60 5.58
CA LEU A 185 -1.50 -1.19 4.50
C LEU A 185 -1.89 0.29 4.62
N ARG A 186 -2.10 0.76 5.86
CA ARG A 186 -2.42 2.15 6.18
C ARG A 186 -1.29 3.10 5.79
N GLU A 187 -0.06 2.82 6.22
CA GLU A 187 1.10 3.68 5.93
C GLU A 187 1.49 3.62 4.45
N ALA A 188 1.30 2.48 3.79
CA ALA A 188 1.45 2.33 2.34
C ALA A 188 0.45 3.22 1.58
N MET A 189 -0.83 3.17 1.92
CA MET A 189 -1.86 3.99 1.29
C MET A 189 -1.70 5.48 1.58
N GLN A 190 -1.41 5.88 2.82
CA GLN A 190 -1.12 7.27 3.17
C GLN A 190 0.07 7.82 2.38
N THR A 191 1.13 7.02 2.22
CA THR A 191 2.31 7.42 1.46
C THR A 191 2.01 7.51 -0.04
N PHE A 192 1.23 6.57 -0.57
CA PHE A 192 0.74 6.60 -1.94
C PHE A 192 -0.10 7.85 -2.22
N ASP A 193 -1.20 8.04 -1.49
CA ASP A 193 -2.17 9.12 -1.72
C ASP A 193 -1.51 10.50 -1.57
N ARG A 194 -0.64 10.69 -0.56
CA ARG A 194 0.20 11.89 -0.39
C ARG A 194 1.07 12.18 -1.61
N HIS A 195 1.73 11.17 -2.16
CA HIS A 195 2.59 11.35 -3.34
C HIS A 195 1.80 11.57 -4.62
N MET A 196 0.66 10.90 -4.80
CA MET A 196 -0.21 11.11 -5.94
C MET A 196 -0.81 12.51 -5.96
N ALA A 197 -1.27 13.01 -4.81
CA ALA A 197 -1.79 14.37 -4.67
C ALA A 197 -0.75 15.49 -4.91
N GLN A 198 0.54 15.14 -4.95
CA GLN A 198 1.65 16.04 -5.29
C GLN A 198 2.18 15.80 -6.71
N GLY A 199 1.65 14.81 -7.43
CA GLY A 199 2.14 14.36 -8.74
C GLY A 199 1.40 14.99 -9.92
N GLY A 200 2.13 15.48 -10.92
CA GLY A 200 1.56 16.10 -12.13
C GLY A 200 0.79 15.14 -13.07
N TYR A 201 0.75 13.84 -12.78
CA TYR A 201 0.04 12.83 -13.57
C TYR A 201 -1.39 12.55 -13.10
N TYR A 202 -1.79 13.14 -11.96
CA TYR A 202 -3.00 12.76 -11.22
C TYR A 202 -4.26 12.66 -12.10
N GLU A 203 -4.61 13.73 -12.83
CA GLU A 203 -5.85 13.76 -13.61
C GLU A 203 -5.92 12.70 -14.71
N GLY A 204 -4.79 12.39 -15.37
CA GLY A 204 -4.74 11.36 -16.40
C GLY A 204 -4.80 9.93 -15.85
N LEU A 205 -4.40 9.74 -14.59
CA LEU A 205 -4.51 8.46 -13.90
C LEU A 205 -5.92 8.25 -13.35
N ARG A 206 -6.55 9.32 -12.85
CA ARG A 206 -7.96 9.31 -12.42
C ARG A 206 -8.91 9.01 -13.57
N SER A 207 -8.80 9.74 -14.69
CA SER A 207 -9.84 9.69 -15.74
C SER A 207 -10.06 8.31 -16.37
N GLY A 208 -9.04 7.45 -16.36
CA GLY A 208 -9.10 6.07 -16.88
C GLY A 208 -8.98 4.98 -15.80
N GLY A 209 -9.35 5.28 -14.54
CA GLY A 209 -9.36 4.31 -13.44
C GLY A 209 -7.97 3.85 -12.92
N ASN A 210 -6.89 4.16 -13.63
CA ASN A 210 -5.52 3.74 -13.29
C ASN A 210 -5.10 4.16 -11.87
N LEU A 211 -5.65 5.26 -11.33
CA LEU A 211 -5.41 5.63 -9.94
C LEU A 211 -5.91 4.54 -8.98
N ALA A 212 -7.16 4.09 -9.14
CA ALA A 212 -7.74 3.01 -8.35
C ALA A 212 -6.93 1.70 -8.50
N SER A 213 -6.46 1.38 -9.72
CA SER A 213 -5.55 0.25 -9.94
C SER A 213 -4.23 0.42 -9.18
N MET A 214 -3.64 1.60 -9.17
CA MET A 214 -2.40 1.88 -8.41
C MET A 214 -2.63 1.88 -6.88
N ARG A 215 -3.80 2.29 -6.38
CA ARG A 215 -4.18 2.13 -4.97
C ARG A 215 -4.31 0.63 -4.64
N MET A 216 -4.99 -0.14 -5.48
CA MET A 216 -5.15 -1.59 -5.29
C MET A 216 -3.81 -2.33 -5.34
N ASN A 217 -2.95 -2.03 -6.32
CA ASN A 217 -1.60 -2.58 -6.43
C ASN A 217 -0.75 -2.23 -5.21
N THR A 218 -0.96 -1.07 -4.60
CA THR A 218 -0.32 -0.70 -3.33
C THR A 218 -0.83 -1.53 -2.16
N LEU A 219 -2.12 -1.85 -2.07
CA LEU A 219 -2.63 -2.79 -1.05
C LEU A 219 -2.14 -4.23 -1.28
N GLU A 220 -2.15 -4.69 -2.53
CA GLU A 220 -1.74 -6.05 -2.89
C GLU A 220 -0.26 -6.31 -2.58
N ASN A 221 0.65 -5.45 -3.03
CA ASN A 221 2.10 -5.66 -2.87
C ASN A 221 2.62 -5.36 -1.45
N ASN A 222 1.72 -5.27 -0.46
CA ASN A 222 2.02 -5.18 0.97
C ASN A 222 1.20 -6.20 1.78
N GLN A 223 0.95 -7.41 1.26
CA GLN A 223 0.52 -8.53 2.11
C GLN A 223 1.64 -8.96 3.06
N LEU A 224 1.27 -9.32 4.29
CA LEU A 224 2.21 -9.44 5.41
C LEU A 224 3.41 -10.36 5.15
N ASP A 225 3.17 -11.52 4.56
CA ASP A 225 4.19 -12.54 4.32
C ASP A 225 5.03 -12.29 3.05
N ASP A 226 4.68 -11.29 2.23
CA ASP A 226 5.49 -10.81 1.11
C ASP A 226 6.48 -9.69 1.52
N LEU A 227 6.35 -9.16 2.75
CA LEU A 227 7.17 -8.06 3.27
C LEU A 227 8.56 -8.52 3.72
N CYS A 228 9.55 -7.63 3.58
CA CYS A 228 10.87 -7.83 4.17
C CYS A 228 10.86 -7.41 5.64
N LEU A 229 11.12 -8.34 6.56
CA LEU A 229 11.28 -8.04 7.98
C LEU A 229 12.72 -7.61 8.29
N LEU A 230 12.90 -6.41 8.85
CA LEU A 230 14.21 -5.86 9.19
C LEU A 230 14.31 -5.62 10.70
N LEU A 231 15.49 -5.91 11.26
CA LEU A 231 15.86 -5.62 12.65
C LEU A 231 17.17 -4.82 12.69
N PRO A 232 17.20 -3.58 12.18
CA PRO A 232 18.42 -2.76 12.12
C PRO A 232 19.03 -2.49 13.50
N GLU A 233 18.21 -2.51 14.56
CA GLU A 233 18.65 -2.44 15.95
C GLU A 233 17.85 -3.43 16.81
N GLN A 234 18.40 -3.86 17.95
CA GLN A 234 17.87 -4.97 18.76
C GLN A 234 16.41 -4.78 19.23
N ASN A 235 15.91 -3.55 19.30
CA ASN A 235 14.52 -3.24 19.68
C ASN A 235 13.77 -2.44 18.59
N ARG A 236 14.24 -2.46 17.34
CA ARG A 236 13.68 -1.67 16.24
C ARG A 236 13.29 -2.61 15.11
N LEU A 237 12.00 -2.87 14.98
CA LEU A 237 11.41 -3.64 13.89
C LEU A 237 10.97 -2.69 12.78
N VAL A 238 11.38 -2.98 11.55
CA VAL A 238 10.92 -2.28 10.35
C VAL A 238 10.39 -3.33 9.37
N LEU A 239 9.18 -3.12 8.85
CA LEU A 239 8.67 -3.86 7.70
C LEU A 239 8.92 -3.05 6.45
N ARG A 240 9.48 -3.68 5.43
CA ARG A 240 9.75 -3.07 4.13
C ARG A 240 8.86 -3.68 3.06
N GLY A 241 8.08 -2.81 2.43
CA GLY A 241 7.27 -3.05 1.25
C GLY A 241 7.38 -1.87 0.31
N GLY A 242 6.26 -1.26 -0.09
CA GLY A 242 6.30 -0.11 -0.99
C GLY A 242 4.94 0.47 -1.39
N CYS A 243 4.96 1.32 -2.41
CA CYS A 243 3.75 1.86 -3.03
C CYS A 243 3.94 2.00 -4.55
N SER A 244 2.85 1.95 -5.30
CA SER A 244 2.86 2.20 -6.74
C SER A 244 3.31 3.64 -7.04
N SER A 245 3.97 3.83 -8.19
CA SER A 245 4.61 5.08 -8.58
C SER A 245 4.46 5.32 -10.08
N PRO A 246 4.07 6.53 -10.54
CA PRO A 246 4.04 6.86 -11.98
C PRO A 246 5.44 7.07 -12.58
N ALA A 247 6.51 6.92 -11.78
CA ALA A 247 7.90 7.07 -12.19
C ALA A 247 8.70 5.79 -11.89
N GLY A 248 9.70 5.49 -12.73
CA GLY A 248 10.57 4.34 -12.60
C GLY A 248 9.92 3.04 -13.09
N SER A 249 10.12 1.94 -12.37
CA SER A 249 9.57 0.61 -12.66
C SER A 249 8.09 0.43 -12.23
N GLY A 250 7.38 1.51 -11.89
CA GLY A 250 6.02 1.44 -11.36
C GLY A 250 5.94 1.32 -9.83
N TRP A 251 7.08 1.23 -9.14
CA TRP A 251 7.17 0.95 -7.69
C TRP A 251 8.09 1.90 -6.95
N ARG A 252 7.88 2.03 -5.63
CA ARG A 252 8.74 2.76 -4.69
C ARG A 252 8.79 2.02 -3.37
N GLN A 253 9.99 1.76 -2.83
CA GLN A 253 10.17 1.15 -1.52
C GLN A 253 9.59 2.03 -0.39
N LEU A 254 8.98 1.39 0.60
CA LEU A 254 8.51 2.00 1.85
C LEU A 254 8.99 1.15 3.03
N ASP A 255 9.59 1.82 4.02
CA ASP A 255 10.04 1.24 5.28
C ASP A 255 9.14 1.78 6.41
N VAL A 256 8.34 0.89 7.03
CA VAL A 256 7.41 1.19 8.13
C VAL A 256 7.99 0.69 9.45
N GLU A 257 8.10 1.56 10.45
CA GLU A 257 8.61 1.19 11.77
C GLU A 257 7.49 0.68 12.68
N ILE A 258 7.58 -0.60 13.08
CA ILE A 258 6.58 -1.26 13.93
C ILE A 258 7.10 -1.26 15.38
N PRO A 259 6.39 -0.64 16.34
CA PRO A 259 6.84 -0.60 17.72
C PRO A 259 6.71 -1.98 18.39
N LEU A 260 7.84 -2.57 18.81
CA LEU A 260 7.89 -3.87 19.50
C LEU A 260 7.17 -3.89 20.87
N GLN A 261 6.82 -2.72 21.40
CA GLN A 261 5.97 -2.58 22.57
C GLN A 261 4.77 -1.74 22.18
N ALA A 262 3.57 -2.18 22.54
CA ALA A 262 2.37 -1.36 22.37
C ALA A 262 2.60 0.01 23.02
N ALA A 263 2.46 1.09 22.23
CA ALA A 263 2.49 2.44 22.77
C ALA A 263 1.37 2.60 23.82
N ASP A 264 1.60 3.41 24.85
CA ASP A 264 0.53 3.80 25.77
C ASP A 264 -0.64 4.35 24.94
N PRO A 265 -1.89 3.85 25.14
CA PRO A 265 -3.04 4.24 24.34
C PRO A 265 -3.19 5.76 24.32
N GLN A 266 -2.83 6.37 23.19
CA GLN A 266 -3.06 7.80 22.99
C GLN A 266 -4.57 8.03 22.89
N PRO A 267 -5.10 9.14 23.43
CA PRO A 267 -6.49 9.50 23.21
C PRO A 267 -6.74 9.62 21.71
N GLN A 268 -7.53 8.69 21.15
CA GLN A 268 -7.94 8.79 19.75
C GLN A 268 -8.96 9.92 19.62
N THR A 269 -8.72 10.83 18.68
CA THR A 269 -9.69 11.86 18.34
C THR A 269 -10.87 11.18 17.65
N VAL A 270 -12.02 11.20 18.30
CA VAL A 270 -13.28 10.77 17.67
C VAL A 270 -13.84 11.96 16.90
N LEU A 271 -13.92 11.83 15.58
CA LEU A 271 -14.54 12.81 14.70
C LEU A 271 -16.00 12.43 14.44
N THR A 272 -16.91 13.41 14.48
CA THR A 272 -18.36 13.19 14.31
C THR A 272 -19.05 14.37 13.64
N ASP A 273 -20.01 14.10 12.76
CA ASP A 273 -20.98 15.09 12.27
C ASP A 273 -22.36 14.45 12.08
N THR A 274 -23.39 15.27 11.93
CA THR A 274 -24.77 14.86 11.66
C THR A 274 -25.43 15.84 10.71
N TYR A 275 -26.07 15.33 9.68
CA TYR A 275 -26.82 16.10 8.68
C TYR A 275 -28.09 15.35 8.29
N GLY A 276 -29.23 16.03 8.36
CA GLY A 276 -30.55 15.45 8.07
C GLY A 276 -30.75 14.13 8.83
N SER A 277 -30.84 13.05 8.07
CA SER A 277 -31.09 11.69 8.58
C SER A 277 -29.82 10.86 8.83
N ALA A 278 -28.63 11.38 8.55
CA ALA A 278 -27.34 10.69 8.67
C ALA A 278 -26.47 11.24 9.81
N SER A 279 -25.78 10.36 10.53
CA SER A 279 -24.78 10.67 11.56
C SER A 279 -23.54 9.82 11.34
N VAL A 280 -22.36 10.43 11.24
CA VAL A 280 -21.08 9.72 11.03
C VAL A 280 -20.23 9.79 12.29
N GLN A 281 -19.51 8.71 12.57
CA GLN A 281 -18.49 8.63 13.61
C GLN A 281 -17.24 7.94 13.04
N LEU A 282 -16.08 8.54 13.30
CA LEU A 282 -14.78 8.02 12.91
C LEU A 282 -13.85 8.05 14.13
N GLU A 283 -13.30 6.88 14.50
CA GLU A 283 -12.33 6.73 15.59
C GLU A 283 -11.09 6.01 15.05
N GLY A 284 -9.98 6.75 14.95
CA GLY A 284 -8.79 6.28 14.23
C GLY A 284 -9.13 5.95 12.77
N THR A 285 -9.14 4.66 12.44
CA THR A 285 -9.52 4.16 11.09
C THR A 285 -10.76 3.27 11.10
N GLN A 286 -11.60 3.37 12.13
CA GLN A 286 -12.92 2.74 12.18
C GLN A 286 -13.98 3.81 11.91
N GLY A 287 -14.49 3.82 10.69
CA GLY A 287 -15.61 4.67 10.27
C GLY A 287 -16.94 3.94 10.35
N THR A 288 -17.99 4.61 10.83
CA THR A 288 -19.37 4.14 10.74
C THR A 288 -20.31 5.30 10.40
N ILE A 289 -21.38 5.00 9.68
CA ILE A 289 -22.50 5.94 9.50
C ILE A 289 -23.79 5.29 9.98
N THR A 290 -24.56 6.04 10.76
CA THR A 290 -25.91 5.67 11.18
C THR A 290 -26.91 6.45 10.34
N LEU A 291 -27.76 5.73 9.63
CA LEU A 291 -28.91 6.27 8.93
C LEU A 291 -30.16 6.04 9.77
N ARG A 292 -30.90 7.12 10.02
CA ARG A 292 -32.16 7.09 10.77
C ARG A 292 -33.33 6.97 9.82
N ARG A 293 -34.34 6.18 10.20
CA ARG A 293 -35.57 6.03 9.43
C ARG A 293 -36.47 7.24 9.59
N THR A 294 -36.34 8.19 8.68
CA THR A 294 -37.15 9.41 8.58
C THR A 294 -37.95 9.44 7.27
N PRO A 295 -38.83 10.44 7.05
CA PRO A 295 -39.48 10.64 5.76
C PRO A 295 -38.51 10.84 4.58
N GLU A 296 -37.32 11.40 4.82
CA GLU A 296 -36.30 11.62 3.78
C GLU A 296 -35.75 10.28 3.29
N THR A 297 -35.28 9.43 4.19
CA THR A 297 -34.82 8.06 3.86
C THR A 297 -35.94 7.13 3.42
N ALA A 298 -37.19 7.43 3.77
CA ALA A 298 -38.35 6.66 3.32
C ALA A 298 -38.74 6.98 1.87
N ALA A 299 -38.33 8.14 1.33
CA ALA A 299 -38.50 8.45 -0.09
C ALA A 299 -37.64 7.54 -0.97
N TRP A 300 -36.49 7.06 -0.47
CA TRP A 300 -35.59 6.18 -1.21
C TRP A 300 -36.22 4.85 -1.66
N ASP A 301 -37.26 4.36 -0.98
CA ASP A 301 -38.03 3.18 -1.39
C ASP A 301 -38.74 3.43 -2.75
N THR A 302 -39.18 4.67 -2.98
CA THR A 302 -39.82 5.09 -4.24
C THR A 302 -38.83 5.60 -5.27
N ASP A 303 -37.79 6.34 -4.84
CA ASP A 303 -36.82 6.99 -5.73
C ASP A 303 -35.74 6.00 -6.23
N TYR A 304 -35.35 5.02 -5.41
CA TYR A 304 -34.18 4.14 -5.64
C TYR A 304 -34.41 2.66 -5.30
N GLY A 305 -35.58 2.27 -4.76
CA GLY A 305 -35.85 0.91 -4.26
C GLY A 305 -35.13 0.56 -2.94
N ILE A 306 -34.51 1.54 -2.27
CA ILE A 306 -33.75 1.33 -1.03
C ILE A 306 -34.67 1.55 0.18
N ARG A 307 -34.94 0.49 0.94
CA ARG A 307 -35.87 0.56 2.07
C ARG A 307 -35.19 0.35 3.43
N LEU A 308 -35.11 1.43 4.20
CA LEU A 308 -34.68 1.41 5.59
C LEU A 308 -35.85 1.02 6.53
N GLU A 309 -35.83 -0.20 7.09
CA GLU A 309 -36.91 -0.70 7.98
C GLU A 309 -36.86 -0.11 9.40
N GLN A 310 -35.66 0.20 9.88
CA GLN A 310 -35.34 0.80 11.17
C GLN A 310 -34.00 1.55 11.05
N ASP A 311 -33.66 2.39 12.03
CA ASP A 311 -32.34 3.01 12.12
C ASP A 311 -31.23 1.94 12.02
N HIS A 312 -30.22 2.16 11.16
CA HIS A 312 -29.17 1.19 10.88
C HIS A 312 -27.79 1.85 10.84
N THR A 313 -26.78 1.15 11.35
CA THR A 313 -25.39 1.60 11.37
C THR A 313 -24.55 0.72 10.45
N TYR A 314 -23.96 1.34 9.44
CA TYR A 314 -23.11 0.68 8.44
C TYR A 314 -21.63 0.97 8.74
N PRO A 315 -20.74 -0.04 8.68
CA PRO A 315 -19.29 0.22 8.68
C PRO A 315 -18.87 0.87 7.36
N ILE A 316 -17.80 1.66 7.41
CA ILE A 316 -17.17 2.27 6.23
C ILE A 316 -15.83 1.57 6.00
N LEU A 317 -15.66 0.99 4.81
CA LEU A 317 -14.44 0.32 4.35
C LEU A 317 -13.51 1.31 3.64
N GLY A 318 -12.24 0.94 3.43
CA GLY A 318 -11.28 1.76 2.68
C GLY A 318 -10.74 3.00 3.43
N ILE A 319 -10.95 3.09 4.75
CA ILE A 319 -10.54 4.22 5.59
C ILE A 319 -9.05 4.05 5.98
N TYR A 320 -8.15 4.55 5.14
CA TYR A 320 -6.69 4.39 5.33
C TYR A 320 -5.98 5.64 5.86
N ASN A 321 -6.48 6.84 5.59
CA ASN A 321 -5.72 8.05 5.88
C ASN A 321 -5.79 8.48 7.36
N GLU A 322 -4.90 9.40 7.77
CA GLU A 322 -5.08 10.14 9.03
C GLU A 322 -6.05 11.30 8.76
N TYR A 323 -7.21 11.31 9.39
CA TYR A 323 -8.22 12.36 9.19
C TYR A 323 -8.20 13.37 10.35
N ILE A 324 -8.31 14.65 9.99
CA ILE A 324 -8.27 15.78 10.94
C ILE A 324 -9.61 16.49 11.09
N ASP A 325 -10.51 16.34 10.11
CA ASP A 325 -11.84 16.93 10.09
C ASP A 325 -12.78 16.07 9.22
N LEU A 326 -14.08 16.14 9.46
CA LEU A 326 -15.09 15.52 8.60
C LEU A 326 -16.39 16.32 8.58
N CYS A 327 -17.15 16.21 7.50
CA CYS A 327 -18.46 16.86 7.40
C CYS A 327 -19.39 16.12 6.45
N ILE A 328 -20.68 16.04 6.80
CA ILE A 328 -21.72 15.51 5.92
C ILE A 328 -22.37 16.65 5.13
N GLY A 329 -22.34 16.51 3.80
CA GLY A 329 -23.09 17.33 2.84
C GLY A 329 -24.12 16.53 2.06
N GLU A 330 -24.68 17.13 1.02
CA GLU A 330 -25.70 16.55 0.14
C GLU A 330 -25.41 16.81 -1.34
N LEU A 331 -25.67 15.83 -2.21
CA LEU A 331 -25.68 16.00 -3.67
C LEU A 331 -27.10 16.17 -4.22
N GLY A 332 -27.23 16.77 -5.40
CA GLY A 332 -28.47 16.67 -6.19
C GLY A 332 -29.71 17.34 -5.56
N ALA A 333 -30.80 16.58 -5.46
CA ALA A 333 -32.15 17.10 -5.12
C ALA A 333 -33.00 16.20 -4.20
N SER A 334 -32.78 14.87 -4.19
CA SER A 334 -33.26 13.99 -3.12
C SER A 334 -32.19 13.92 -2.01
N PHE A 335 -32.55 13.45 -0.81
CA PHE A 335 -31.60 13.34 0.30
C PHE A 335 -30.47 12.34 -0.06
N HIS A 336 -29.31 12.88 -0.43
CA HIS A 336 -28.16 12.15 -0.96
C HIS A 336 -26.93 12.50 -0.12
N PRO A 337 -26.79 11.94 1.10
CA PRO A 337 -25.72 12.32 2.01
C PRO A 337 -24.35 11.86 1.49
N VAL A 338 -23.35 12.74 1.58
CA VAL A 338 -21.94 12.43 1.31
C VAL A 338 -21.12 12.79 2.53
N VAL A 339 -20.31 11.85 3.02
CA VAL A 339 -19.32 12.12 4.06
C VAL A 339 -18.05 12.61 3.38
N TYR A 340 -17.61 13.81 3.69
CA TYR A 340 -16.29 14.33 3.30
C TYR A 340 -15.31 14.15 4.45
N LEU A 341 -14.11 13.67 4.14
CA LEU A 341 -13.07 13.27 5.08
C LEU A 341 -11.78 14.03 4.76
N LEU A 342 -11.42 15.02 5.56
CA LEU A 342 -10.20 15.80 5.36
C LEU A 342 -9.01 15.09 5.99
N THR A 343 -8.05 14.68 5.17
CA THR A 343 -6.80 14.08 5.61
C THR A 343 -5.84 15.11 6.18
N ARG A 344 -4.88 14.64 6.98
CA ARG A 344 -3.81 15.47 7.58
C ARG A 344 -2.86 16.09 6.54
N ASP A 345 -2.69 15.44 5.39
CA ASP A 345 -1.96 15.98 4.24
C ASP A 345 -2.80 16.98 3.43
N GLY A 346 -4.01 17.28 3.88
CA GLY A 346 -4.87 18.31 3.36
C GLY A 346 -5.54 17.95 2.04
N VAL A 347 -5.76 16.66 1.75
CA VAL A 347 -6.66 16.22 0.66
C VAL A 347 -7.99 15.73 1.22
N VAL A 348 -9.05 15.69 0.41
CA VAL A 348 -10.38 15.25 0.84
C VAL A 348 -10.72 13.92 0.20
N GLU A 349 -10.84 12.86 1.00
CA GLU A 349 -11.53 11.64 0.57
C GLU A 349 -13.04 11.77 0.86
N TYR A 350 -13.85 10.88 0.29
CA TYR A 350 -15.29 10.92 0.49
C TYR A 350 -15.95 9.55 0.44
N VAL A 351 -17.15 9.46 1.02
CA VAL A 351 -18.05 8.32 0.95
C VAL A 351 -19.38 8.83 0.41
N ASP A 352 -19.71 8.51 -0.84
CA ASP A 352 -21.05 8.72 -1.35
C ASP A 352 -21.98 7.62 -0.83
N VAL A 353 -22.74 7.98 0.21
CA VAL A 353 -23.55 7.02 0.97
C VAL A 353 -24.71 6.49 0.13
N LEU A 354 -25.39 7.34 -0.63
CA LEU A 354 -26.54 6.91 -1.41
C LEU A 354 -26.09 6.11 -2.63
N HIS A 355 -25.02 6.54 -3.32
CA HIS A 355 -24.44 5.80 -4.44
C HIS A 355 -24.03 4.39 -4.00
N CYS A 356 -23.29 4.25 -2.89
CA CYS A 356 -22.93 2.93 -2.35
C CYS A 356 -24.18 2.07 -2.04
N LEU A 357 -25.22 2.67 -1.45
CA LEU A 357 -26.44 1.94 -1.08
C LEU A 357 -27.35 1.56 -2.27
N MET A 358 -27.14 2.12 -3.46
CA MET A 358 -27.80 1.66 -4.68
C MET A 358 -27.30 0.28 -5.14
N PHE A 359 -26.12 -0.16 -4.67
CA PHE A 359 -25.52 -1.46 -5.00
C PHE A 359 -25.53 -2.49 -3.86
N GLY A 360 -25.97 -2.11 -2.65
CA GLY A 360 -26.04 -3.02 -1.51
C GLY A 360 -26.00 -2.31 -0.17
N SER A 361 -25.41 -2.94 0.85
CA SER A 361 -25.22 -2.38 2.18
C SER A 361 -23.75 -2.14 2.56
N ALA A 362 -22.84 -2.20 1.60
CA ALA A 362 -21.42 -1.89 1.79
C ALA A 362 -21.18 -0.41 1.51
N LEU A 363 -20.50 0.29 2.43
CA LEU A 363 -20.05 1.66 2.22
C LEU A 363 -18.53 1.67 2.16
N VAL A 364 -17.97 2.35 1.18
CA VAL A 364 -16.54 2.33 0.89
C VAL A 364 -16.05 3.75 0.64
N CYS A 365 -14.85 4.06 1.13
CA CYS A 365 -14.18 5.32 0.89
C CYS A 365 -13.56 5.35 -0.51
N GLN A 366 -13.91 6.36 -1.29
CA GLN A 366 -13.44 6.56 -2.66
C GLN A 366 -12.13 7.36 -2.68
N ASP A 367 -11.61 7.64 -3.88
CA ASP A 367 -10.27 8.19 -4.08
C ASP A 367 -10.13 9.66 -3.60
N PRO A 368 -8.93 10.08 -3.15
CA PRO A 368 -8.74 11.42 -2.57
C PRO A 368 -8.84 12.52 -3.62
N ILE A 369 -9.73 13.48 -3.42
CA ILE A 369 -9.92 14.66 -4.28
C ILE A 369 -8.67 15.56 -4.24
N TYR A 370 -7.70 15.30 -5.12
CA TYR A 370 -6.41 16.03 -5.21
C TYR A 370 -6.58 17.54 -5.43
N ILE A 371 -7.60 17.98 -6.20
CA ILE A 371 -7.88 19.42 -6.40
C ILE A 371 -8.23 20.08 -5.06
N ALA A 372 -8.71 19.29 -4.09
CA ALA A 372 -8.95 19.69 -2.72
C ALA A 372 -7.68 19.55 -1.85
N ASN A 373 -6.48 19.72 -2.42
CA ASN A 373 -5.21 19.77 -1.66
C ASN A 373 -5.06 21.06 -0.82
N GLN A 374 -4.10 21.03 0.13
CA GLN A 374 -3.83 22.11 1.08
C GLN A 374 -5.05 22.51 1.93
N GLY A 375 -5.96 21.56 2.14
CA GLY A 375 -7.12 21.69 3.00
C GLY A 375 -6.76 21.78 4.48
N VAL A 376 -7.42 22.69 5.20
CA VAL A 376 -7.22 22.91 6.64
C VAL A 376 -8.48 22.78 7.50
N ALA A 377 -9.66 22.87 6.89
CA ALA A 377 -10.96 22.68 7.55
C ALA A 377 -12.08 22.46 6.52
N LEU A 378 -13.14 21.75 6.91
CA LEU A 378 -14.38 21.61 6.16
C LEU A 378 -15.44 22.60 6.69
N GLU A 379 -16.10 23.31 5.78
CA GLU A 379 -17.10 24.34 6.09
C GLU A 379 -18.43 24.04 5.38
N ARG A 380 -19.44 23.61 6.15
CA ARG A 380 -20.80 23.39 5.65
C ARG A 380 -21.55 24.70 5.41
N SER A 381 -21.97 24.91 4.18
CA SER A 381 -22.82 26.02 3.73
C SER A 381 -24.21 25.51 3.37
N GLY A 382 -25.08 25.37 4.39
CA GLY A 382 -26.39 24.75 4.22
C GLY A 382 -26.27 23.25 3.97
N ARG A 383 -26.39 22.82 2.72
CA ARG A 383 -26.26 21.42 2.27
C ARG A 383 -24.92 21.14 1.56
N GLU A 384 -24.28 22.18 1.05
CA GLU A 384 -22.99 22.09 0.37
C GLU A 384 -21.87 22.05 1.42
N VAL A 385 -20.80 21.31 1.15
CA VAL A 385 -19.57 21.34 1.96
C VAL A 385 -18.46 21.95 1.11
N ASN A 386 -17.75 22.87 1.73
CA ASN A 386 -16.59 23.53 1.14
C ASN A 386 -15.33 23.13 1.89
N LEU A 387 -14.23 23.01 1.16
CA LEU A 387 -12.90 22.97 1.77
C LEU A 387 -12.34 24.38 1.91
N ARG A 388 -11.88 24.72 3.12
CA ARG A 388 -10.98 25.85 3.36
C ARG A 388 -9.55 25.41 3.07
N ARG A 389 -8.84 26.15 2.21
CA ARG A 389 -7.40 25.92 1.95
C ARG A 389 -6.50 26.85 2.78
N GLU A 390 -5.22 26.48 2.90
CA GLU A 390 -4.17 27.26 3.58
C GLU A 390 -4.05 28.72 3.08
N ASP A 391 -4.27 28.97 1.79
CA ASP A 391 -4.23 30.32 1.19
C ASP A 391 -5.48 31.17 1.49
N GLY A 392 -6.44 30.61 2.24
CA GLY A 392 -7.73 31.20 2.56
C GLY A 392 -8.80 31.05 1.48
N SER A 393 -8.47 30.45 0.33
CA SER A 393 -9.45 30.12 -0.70
C SER A 393 -10.44 29.05 -0.25
N VAL A 394 -11.53 28.93 -0.99
CA VAL A 394 -12.65 28.03 -0.71
C VAL A 394 -12.93 27.22 -1.96
N LEU A 395 -13.10 25.91 -1.81
CA LEU A 395 -13.45 24.99 -2.89
C LEU A 395 -14.74 24.25 -2.54
N GLU A 396 -15.75 24.35 -3.38
CA GLU A 396 -16.99 23.57 -3.25
C GLU A 396 -16.72 22.12 -3.69
N LEU A 397 -17.08 21.14 -2.84
CA LEU A 397 -16.72 19.73 -3.06
C LEU A 397 -17.77 18.96 -3.87
N ALA A 398 -19.05 19.32 -3.75
CA ALA A 398 -20.16 18.61 -4.40
C ALA A 398 -20.02 18.45 -5.93
N PRO A 399 -19.57 19.47 -6.71
CA PRO A 399 -19.32 19.31 -8.14
C PRO A 399 -18.20 18.32 -8.46
N LEU A 400 -17.16 18.26 -7.62
CA LEU A 400 -16.02 17.36 -7.81
C LEU A 400 -16.43 15.91 -7.51
N THR A 401 -17.13 15.66 -6.41
CA THR A 401 -17.70 14.34 -6.12
C THR A 401 -18.59 13.84 -7.26
N ALA A 402 -19.47 14.69 -7.80
CA ALA A 402 -20.34 14.31 -8.91
C ALA A 402 -19.55 13.97 -10.20
N GLU A 403 -18.43 14.65 -10.47
CA GLU A 403 -17.52 14.31 -11.57
C GLU A 403 -16.74 13.00 -11.31
N TRP A 404 -16.35 12.75 -10.05
CA TRP A 404 -15.49 11.63 -9.68
C TRP A 404 -16.25 10.31 -9.53
N ASN A 405 -17.55 10.35 -9.32
CA ASN A 405 -18.43 9.19 -9.41
C ASN A 405 -18.66 8.70 -10.86
N ALA A 406 -18.09 9.35 -11.88
CA ALA A 406 -18.26 9.01 -13.30
C ALA A 406 -16.93 8.62 -13.98
N GLN A 407 -16.04 7.93 -13.26
CA GLN A 407 -14.75 7.46 -13.77
C GLN A 407 -14.89 6.17 -14.58
N GLU A 408 -14.01 5.97 -15.58
CA GLU A 408 -13.93 4.70 -16.33
C GLU A 408 -13.33 3.58 -15.47
N LEU A 409 -13.83 2.36 -15.65
CA LEU A 409 -13.27 1.16 -15.04
C LEU A 409 -11.95 0.75 -15.74
N PRO A 410 -10.87 0.43 -15.00
CA PRO A 410 -9.57 0.15 -15.57
C PRO A 410 -9.41 -1.29 -16.10
N TYR A 411 -8.28 -1.56 -16.76
CA TYR A 411 -8.01 -2.84 -17.44
C TYR A 411 -8.06 -4.08 -16.53
N GLU A 412 -7.69 -3.93 -15.26
CA GLU A 412 -7.64 -5.00 -14.28
C GLU A 412 -9.03 -5.58 -13.97
N VAL A 413 -10.11 -4.80 -14.12
CA VAL A 413 -11.48 -5.24 -13.82
C VAL A 413 -12.40 -5.30 -15.04
N THR A 414 -11.85 -5.08 -16.25
CA THR A 414 -12.59 -5.04 -17.51
C THR A 414 -12.15 -6.15 -18.47
N GLY A 415 -13.08 -6.59 -19.32
CA GLY A 415 -12.94 -7.73 -20.21
C GLY A 415 -13.96 -8.83 -19.92
N ALA A 416 -13.88 -9.92 -20.69
CA ALA A 416 -14.70 -11.11 -20.52
C ALA A 416 -13.99 -12.14 -19.64
N PHE A 417 -14.70 -12.70 -18.67
CA PHE A 417 -14.22 -13.66 -17.68
C PHE A 417 -15.20 -14.85 -17.59
N ASN A 418 -14.69 -16.08 -17.54
CA ASN A 418 -15.53 -17.29 -17.40
C ASN A 418 -15.34 -17.95 -16.04
N ASP A 419 -16.42 -18.44 -15.44
CA ASP A 419 -16.37 -19.53 -14.46
C ASP A 419 -16.55 -20.86 -15.21
N MET A 420 -15.55 -21.74 -15.05
CA MET A 420 -15.55 -23.11 -15.59
C MET A 420 -15.61 -24.15 -14.45
N GLY A 421 -15.94 -23.72 -13.23
CA GLY A 421 -16.04 -24.55 -12.05
C GLY A 421 -17.24 -25.49 -12.07
N ASP A 422 -17.16 -26.57 -11.29
CA ASP A 422 -18.28 -27.48 -10.99
C ASP A 422 -19.08 -27.99 -12.21
N ASP A 423 -18.39 -28.22 -13.35
CA ASP A 423 -18.95 -28.62 -14.65
C ASP A 423 -20.03 -27.67 -15.23
N GLN A 424 -20.03 -26.40 -14.82
CA GLN A 424 -20.93 -25.35 -15.32
C GLN A 424 -20.18 -24.35 -16.21
N PHE A 425 -20.90 -23.67 -17.11
CA PHE A 425 -20.39 -22.54 -17.88
C PHE A 425 -21.14 -21.25 -17.53
N ASP A 426 -20.50 -20.41 -16.72
CA ASP A 426 -20.97 -19.07 -16.41
C ASP A 426 -19.91 -18.04 -16.84
N TRP A 427 -20.32 -16.78 -17.06
CA TRP A 427 -19.41 -15.72 -17.51
C TRP A 427 -19.88 -14.33 -17.10
N MET A 428 -18.92 -13.40 -17.08
CA MET A 428 -19.08 -11.97 -16.82
C MET A 428 -18.28 -11.19 -17.84
N ASP A 429 -18.88 -10.19 -18.48
CA ASP A 429 -18.20 -9.25 -19.37
C ASP A 429 -18.40 -7.83 -18.82
N VAL A 430 -17.31 -7.09 -18.66
CA VAL A 430 -17.28 -5.75 -18.05
C VAL A 430 -16.54 -4.78 -18.96
N GLU A 431 -17.24 -3.77 -19.48
CA GLU A 431 -16.66 -2.70 -20.29
C GLU A 431 -16.11 -1.57 -19.41
N SER A 432 -15.12 -0.81 -19.90
CA SER A 432 -14.55 0.36 -19.19
C SER A 432 -15.55 1.48 -18.92
N ASN A 433 -16.67 1.49 -19.66
CA ASN A 433 -17.77 2.43 -19.43
C ASN A 433 -18.74 1.98 -18.32
N GLY A 434 -18.49 0.86 -17.64
CA GLY A 434 -19.36 0.29 -16.59
C GLY A 434 -20.46 -0.67 -17.08
N SER A 435 -20.68 -0.82 -18.39
CA SER A 435 -21.60 -1.83 -18.95
C SER A 435 -21.16 -3.23 -18.52
N VAL A 436 -22.09 -3.98 -17.91
CA VAL A 436 -21.85 -5.37 -17.49
C VAL A 436 -22.91 -6.31 -18.04
N GLN A 437 -22.45 -7.47 -18.52
CA GLN A 437 -23.28 -8.59 -18.92
C GLN A 437 -22.83 -9.84 -18.18
N MET A 438 -23.78 -10.71 -17.79
CA MET A 438 -23.48 -11.99 -17.16
C MET A 438 -24.39 -13.08 -17.70
N GLY A 439 -23.82 -14.25 -18.01
CA GLY A 439 -24.56 -15.50 -18.16
C GLY A 439 -24.28 -16.37 -16.95
N VAL A 440 -25.32 -16.77 -16.22
CA VAL A 440 -25.20 -17.59 -15.00
C VAL A 440 -26.11 -18.82 -15.05
N GLN A 441 -25.84 -19.78 -14.17
CA GLN A 441 -26.56 -21.06 -14.08
C GLN A 441 -26.46 -21.89 -15.37
N ASP A 442 -25.24 -22.14 -15.85
CA ASP A 442 -24.95 -22.83 -17.12
C ASP A 442 -25.62 -22.13 -18.32
N ASN A 443 -25.42 -20.82 -18.44
CA ASN A 443 -26.02 -19.96 -19.46
C ASN A 443 -27.56 -19.96 -19.52
N ASN A 444 -28.27 -20.38 -18.47
CA ASN A 444 -29.74 -20.37 -18.46
C ASN A 444 -30.34 -19.02 -18.05
N VAL A 445 -29.55 -18.14 -17.42
CA VAL A 445 -29.99 -16.81 -16.97
C VAL A 445 -29.02 -15.75 -17.48
N PHE A 446 -29.54 -14.75 -18.20
CA PHE A 446 -28.75 -13.62 -18.70
C PHE A 446 -29.14 -12.32 -18.01
N TYR A 447 -28.16 -11.65 -17.42
CA TYR A 447 -28.30 -10.33 -16.84
C TYR A 447 -27.55 -9.28 -17.67
N GLN A 448 -28.13 -8.09 -17.76
CA GLN A 448 -27.48 -6.89 -18.31
C GLN A 448 -27.69 -5.73 -17.34
N GLY A 449 -26.63 -4.97 -17.10
CA GLY A 449 -26.61 -3.98 -16.03
C GLY A 449 -25.48 -2.99 -16.12
N TYR A 450 -25.13 -2.44 -14.96
CA TYR A 450 -24.05 -1.48 -14.77
C TYR A 450 -23.19 -1.85 -13.55
N ALA A 451 -21.90 -1.53 -13.62
CA ALA A 451 -20.92 -1.70 -12.58
C ALA A 451 -20.21 -0.36 -12.31
N ASP A 452 -20.17 0.07 -11.05
CA ASP A 452 -19.56 1.32 -10.59
C ASP A 452 -18.41 1.08 -9.61
N TYR A 453 -17.39 1.93 -9.65
CA TYR A 453 -16.27 1.92 -8.71
C TYR A 453 -16.64 2.57 -7.36
N LEU A 454 -16.59 1.77 -6.29
CA LEU A 454 -16.91 2.21 -4.93
C LEU A 454 -15.68 2.51 -4.06
N GLY A 455 -14.48 2.07 -4.44
CA GLY A 455 -13.26 2.24 -3.65
C GLY A 455 -12.35 1.00 -3.70
N VAL A 456 -11.34 0.95 -2.83
CA VAL A 456 -10.42 -0.21 -2.72
C VAL A 456 -10.39 -0.79 -1.31
N VAL A 457 -10.28 -2.11 -1.23
CA VAL A 457 -10.08 -2.88 0.02
C VAL A 457 -8.95 -3.90 -0.19
N PRO A 458 -8.37 -4.52 0.86
CA PRO A 458 -7.26 -5.46 0.68
C PRO A 458 -7.61 -6.68 -0.19
N GLU A 459 -8.89 -7.03 -0.26
CA GLU A 459 -9.43 -8.10 -1.09
C GLU A 459 -9.55 -7.75 -2.59
N GLY A 460 -9.44 -6.48 -2.99
CA GLY A 460 -9.62 -6.05 -4.38
C GLY A 460 -10.21 -4.63 -4.57
N MET A 461 -10.31 -4.24 -5.83
CA MET A 461 -11.06 -3.07 -6.28
C MET A 461 -12.55 -3.31 -6.10
N VAL A 462 -13.25 -2.48 -5.34
CA VAL A 462 -14.66 -2.70 -5.03
C VAL A 462 -15.54 -2.18 -6.15
N LEU A 463 -16.28 -3.08 -6.79
CA LEU A 463 -17.35 -2.75 -7.73
C LEU A 463 -18.72 -3.00 -7.11
N GLY A 464 -19.60 -2.03 -7.24
CA GLY A 464 -21.05 -2.20 -7.05
C GLY A 464 -21.67 -2.60 -8.39
N VAL A 465 -22.38 -3.72 -8.43
CA VAL A 465 -23.01 -4.26 -9.64
C VAL A 465 -24.52 -4.28 -9.47
N TRP A 466 -25.24 -3.69 -10.43
CA TRP A 466 -26.69 -3.70 -10.49
C TRP A 466 -27.15 -4.15 -11.88
N THR A 467 -28.16 -5.01 -11.96
CA THR A 467 -28.70 -5.49 -13.24
C THR A 467 -30.22 -5.32 -13.34
N ASN A 468 -30.70 -5.24 -14.59
CA ASN A 468 -32.12 -5.11 -14.89
C ASN A 468 -32.87 -6.43 -14.67
N GLU A 469 -34.20 -6.35 -14.52
CA GLU A 469 -35.09 -7.49 -14.74
C GLU A 469 -34.84 -8.08 -16.14
N THR A 470 -34.72 -9.40 -16.22
CA THR A 470 -34.41 -10.08 -17.49
C THR A 470 -35.61 -10.06 -18.43
N VAL A 471 -35.37 -10.32 -19.72
CA VAL A 471 -36.44 -10.37 -20.75
C VAL A 471 -37.52 -11.40 -20.43
N ASP A 472 -37.17 -12.47 -19.69
CA ASP A 472 -38.08 -13.53 -19.26
C ASP A 472 -38.76 -13.25 -17.90
N GLY A 473 -38.58 -12.05 -17.34
CA GLY A 473 -39.24 -11.61 -16.11
C GLY A 473 -38.60 -12.14 -14.81
N MET A 474 -37.31 -12.51 -14.85
CA MET A 474 -36.56 -12.79 -13.61
C MET A 474 -36.06 -11.47 -13.02
N PRO A 475 -36.25 -11.21 -11.71
CA PRO A 475 -35.73 -10.02 -11.07
C PRO A 475 -34.24 -9.81 -11.31
N GLY A 476 -33.83 -8.56 -11.49
CA GLY A 476 -32.41 -8.20 -11.54
C GLY A 476 -31.69 -8.52 -10.23
N ILE A 477 -30.36 -8.59 -10.31
CA ILE A 477 -29.47 -8.83 -9.17
C ILE A 477 -28.70 -7.58 -8.81
N THR A 478 -28.30 -7.49 -7.54
CA THR A 478 -27.56 -6.35 -7.01
C THR A 478 -26.60 -6.86 -5.95
N PHE A 479 -25.31 -6.55 -6.11
CA PHE A 479 -24.25 -7.04 -5.23
C PHE A 479 -23.03 -6.11 -5.23
N VAL A 480 -22.18 -6.26 -4.22
CA VAL A 480 -20.89 -5.57 -4.12
C VAL A 480 -19.79 -6.60 -3.97
N ALA A 481 -18.75 -6.52 -4.80
CA ALA A 481 -17.62 -7.44 -4.77
C ALA A 481 -16.28 -6.72 -4.92
N ALA A 482 -15.27 -7.22 -4.20
CA ALA A 482 -13.87 -6.86 -4.44
C ALA A 482 -13.31 -7.71 -5.59
N MET A 483 -12.76 -7.04 -6.59
CA MET A 483 -12.21 -7.60 -7.82
C MET A 483 -10.69 -7.52 -7.75
N LYS A 484 -10.00 -8.66 -7.86
CA LYS A 484 -8.54 -8.74 -7.80
C LYS A 484 -7.99 -9.56 -8.96
N TYR A 485 -7.22 -8.94 -9.83
CA TYR A 485 -6.72 -9.56 -11.06
C TYR A 485 -5.27 -10.02 -10.96
N ASP A 486 -5.05 -11.31 -11.17
CA ASP A 486 -3.74 -11.91 -11.31
C ASP A 486 -3.36 -11.92 -12.80
N LEU A 487 -2.41 -11.04 -13.16
CA LEU A 487 -1.89 -10.91 -14.51
C LEU A 487 -1.06 -12.13 -14.98
N TYR A 488 -0.45 -12.88 -14.05
CA TYR A 488 0.39 -14.03 -14.40
C TYR A 488 -0.44 -15.26 -14.76
N ASN A 489 -1.52 -15.49 -14.01
CA ASN A 489 -2.45 -16.59 -14.26
C ASN A 489 -3.64 -16.21 -15.17
N GLU A 490 -3.77 -14.93 -15.54
CA GLU A 490 -4.91 -14.37 -16.29
C GLU A 490 -6.26 -14.64 -15.59
N THR A 491 -6.30 -14.54 -14.25
CA THR A 491 -7.51 -14.81 -13.45
C THR A 491 -8.00 -13.61 -12.65
N LEU A 492 -9.33 -13.46 -12.56
CA LEU A 492 -9.98 -12.48 -11.70
C LEU A 492 -10.57 -13.20 -10.48
N THR A 493 -10.05 -12.88 -9.29
CA THR A 493 -10.68 -13.28 -8.03
C THR A 493 -11.78 -12.28 -7.68
N LEU A 494 -13.00 -12.78 -7.52
CA LEU A 494 -14.18 -12.03 -7.13
C LEU A 494 -14.54 -12.43 -5.69
N THR A 495 -14.46 -11.48 -4.76
CA THR A 495 -14.77 -11.69 -3.33
C THR A 495 -16.00 -10.88 -2.93
N MET A 496 -17.07 -11.55 -2.50
CA MET A 496 -18.35 -10.92 -2.16
C MET A 496 -18.23 -10.09 -0.87
N ILE A 497 -18.58 -8.80 -0.95
CA ILE A 497 -18.74 -7.91 0.20
C ILE A 497 -20.22 -7.80 0.58
N ASN A 498 -21.12 -7.78 -0.41
CA ASN A 498 -22.55 -7.70 -0.19
C ASN A 498 -23.37 -8.33 -1.32
N GLY A 499 -24.62 -8.70 -1.05
CA GLY A 499 -25.48 -9.41 -2.00
C GLY A 499 -25.20 -10.91 -2.06
N GLN A 500 -25.88 -11.60 -2.96
CA GLN A 500 -25.61 -13.01 -3.26
C GLN A 500 -24.63 -13.12 -4.43
N ASN A 501 -23.76 -14.13 -4.39
CA ASN A 501 -22.92 -14.50 -5.54
C ASN A 501 -23.83 -15.08 -6.64
N PRO A 502 -23.88 -14.48 -7.85
CA PRO A 502 -24.79 -14.93 -8.90
C PRO A 502 -24.31 -16.16 -9.66
N PHE A 503 -23.01 -16.46 -9.61
CA PHE A 503 -22.36 -17.60 -10.27
C PHE A 503 -22.43 -18.87 -9.41
N ALA A 504 -22.30 -18.71 -8.08
CA ALA A 504 -22.28 -19.86 -7.17
C ALA A 504 -22.94 -19.57 -5.82
N GLU A 505 -24.16 -20.08 -5.63
CA GLU A 505 -24.94 -19.88 -4.41
C GLU A 505 -24.16 -20.26 -3.14
N GLY A 506 -24.03 -19.30 -2.22
CA GLY A 506 -23.34 -19.50 -0.94
C GLY A 506 -21.80 -19.44 -0.98
N LYS A 507 -21.15 -19.34 -2.15
CA LYS A 507 -19.70 -19.09 -2.22
C LYS A 507 -19.40 -17.60 -2.03
N THR A 508 -18.59 -17.27 -1.03
CA THR A 508 -18.15 -15.88 -0.76
C THR A 508 -17.00 -15.41 -1.65
N GLN A 509 -16.32 -16.34 -2.34
CA GLN A 509 -15.24 -16.04 -3.27
C GLN A 509 -15.32 -16.98 -4.48
N LEU A 510 -14.91 -16.47 -5.64
CA LEU A 510 -14.81 -17.20 -6.90
C LEU A 510 -13.55 -16.75 -7.66
N GLN A 511 -13.00 -17.64 -8.49
CA GLN A 511 -11.92 -17.32 -9.42
C GLN A 511 -12.44 -17.53 -10.84
N LEU A 512 -12.38 -16.48 -11.66
CA LEU A 512 -12.77 -16.49 -13.06
C LEU A 512 -11.51 -16.44 -13.93
N THR A 513 -11.53 -17.06 -15.11
CA THR A 513 -10.43 -16.98 -16.08
C THR A 513 -10.76 -15.97 -17.17
N ARG A 514 -9.85 -15.04 -17.46
CA ARG A 514 -10.00 -14.04 -18.52
C ARG A 514 -10.00 -14.71 -19.90
N CYS A 515 -10.91 -14.29 -20.78
CA CYS A 515 -10.85 -14.64 -22.20
C CYS A 515 -9.67 -13.92 -22.87
N PRO A 516 -8.91 -14.58 -23.76
CA PRO A 516 -7.96 -13.89 -24.62
C PRO A 516 -8.65 -12.83 -25.49
N ASP A 517 -8.13 -11.61 -25.47
CA ASP A 517 -8.55 -10.53 -26.38
C ASP A 517 -8.16 -10.97 -27.83
N ASN A 518 -9.17 -11.18 -28.70
CA ASN A 518 -9.00 -11.74 -30.07
C ASN A 518 -8.60 -10.72 -31.15
#